data_AF-A0A1W9ZXV0-F1
#
_entry.id   AF-A0A1W9ZXV0-F1
#
_cell.length_a   1.000
_cell.length_b   1.000
_cell.length_c   1.000
_cell.angle_alpha   90.00
_cell.angle_beta   90.00
_cell.angle_gamma   90.00
#
_symmetry.space_group_name_H-M   'P 1'
#
loop_
_entity.id
_entity.type
_entity.pdbx_description
1 polymer ?
#
loop_
_entity_poly.entity_id
_entity_poly.type
_entity_poly.pdbx_seq_one_letter_code
_entity_poly.pdbx_strand_id
1 'polypeptide(L)'
;MPRKVVIVGFPDVQALDMVGPHEVFTSASLLTNGTYEVVLASVGGRPISTATGLAFVAAPLPDPEDPIDTVIVPGGGGVDAARSDAALMDWVRSVSGRVRRLVTVCTGAFLAAEAGLLDGCRATTHWAFAERLARDFPAIDVDPDPIFVRSSETLWTAAGVTAGIDLALSLVEDDHGTEVAQTVARWLVLYLRRPGGQTQFAAPVWMPRAKRNVIRTVQEAIEAQPGGSHRIDGLAQQAAMSPRHFTRLFTDEVGEAPGQYVERVRTEAARRQLEETNDTVVAIAARCGFGTAETMRRNFIRRVGISPDQYRKAFA
;
A
#
# COMPACT_ATOMS: atom_id res chain seq x y z
N MET A 1 31.24 3.10 6.97
CA MET A 1 30.34 3.33 8.13
C MET A 1 28.97 2.80 7.75
N PRO A 2 28.20 2.24 8.70
CA PRO A 2 26.83 1.81 8.43
C PRO A 2 25.96 2.98 7.97
N ARG A 3 24.95 2.70 7.14
CA ARG A 3 23.88 3.62 6.78
C ARG A 3 22.96 3.78 7.99
N LYS A 4 22.89 4.98 8.57
CA LYS A 4 22.01 5.28 9.70
C LYS A 4 20.56 5.43 9.24
N VAL A 5 19.68 4.59 9.77
CA VAL A 5 18.23 4.58 9.52
C VAL A 5 17.53 5.04 10.78
N VAL A 6 16.87 6.20 10.74
CA VAL A 6 16.16 6.77 11.89
C VAL A 6 14.66 6.57 11.69
N ILE A 7 14.02 5.88 12.62
CA ILE A 7 12.56 5.70 12.62
C ILE A 7 11.97 6.57 13.72
N VAL A 8 11.11 7.51 13.30
CA VAL A 8 10.63 8.60 14.16
C VAL A 8 9.35 8.20 14.86
N GLY A 9 9.38 8.01 16.16
CA GLY A 9 8.20 7.71 16.96
C GLY A 9 7.61 8.93 17.65
N PHE A 10 6.30 8.90 17.82
CA PHE A 10 5.50 9.89 18.54
C PHE A 10 4.36 9.17 19.30
N PRO A 11 3.69 9.82 20.26
CA PRO A 11 2.58 9.20 20.98
C PRO A 11 1.47 8.70 20.05
N ASP A 12 0.88 7.56 20.35
CA ASP A 12 -0.19 6.90 19.57
C ASP A 12 0.21 6.55 18.12
N VAL A 13 1.48 6.20 17.91
CA VAL A 13 1.99 5.68 16.64
C VAL A 13 1.40 4.30 16.33
N GLN A 14 1.22 4.00 15.04
CA GLN A 14 0.89 2.65 14.59
C GLN A 14 2.14 1.77 14.69
N ALA A 15 2.17 0.85 15.65
CA ALA A 15 3.36 0.06 15.98
C ALA A 15 4.01 -0.61 14.75
N LEU A 16 3.19 -1.20 13.87
CA LEU A 16 3.68 -1.97 12.73
C LEU A 16 4.32 -1.10 11.64
N ASP A 17 3.94 0.18 11.56
CA ASP A 17 4.56 1.13 10.62
C ASP A 17 6.03 1.40 10.98
N MET A 18 6.39 1.21 12.25
CA MET A 18 7.75 1.33 12.77
C MET A 18 8.45 -0.03 12.80
N VAL A 19 7.82 -1.03 13.42
CA VAL A 19 8.43 -2.36 13.64
C VAL A 19 8.65 -3.10 12.33
N GLY A 20 7.76 -2.97 11.35
CA GLY A 20 7.90 -3.63 10.05
C GLY A 20 9.19 -3.21 9.31
N PRO A 21 9.39 -1.92 9.01
CA PRO A 21 10.63 -1.44 8.43
C PRO A 21 11.85 -1.71 9.31
N HIS A 22 11.72 -1.58 10.64
CA HIS A 22 12.80 -1.90 11.58
C HIS A 22 13.32 -3.32 11.36
N GLU A 23 12.44 -4.34 11.38
CA GLU A 23 12.80 -5.74 11.18
C GLU A 23 13.45 -6.01 9.82
N VAL A 24 12.99 -5.32 8.77
CA VAL A 24 13.58 -5.46 7.42
C VAL A 24 15.02 -4.94 7.39
N PHE A 25 15.26 -3.71 7.88
CA PHE A 25 16.60 -3.11 7.85
C PHE A 25 17.58 -3.82 8.80
N THR A 26 17.14 -4.22 9.99
CA THR A 26 18.00 -4.99 10.92
C THR A 26 18.34 -6.37 10.36
N SER A 27 17.37 -7.08 9.77
CA SER A 27 17.61 -8.37 9.10
C SER A 27 18.58 -8.22 7.93
N ALA A 28 18.43 -7.17 7.11
CA ALA A 28 19.37 -6.87 6.03
C ALA A 28 20.77 -6.59 6.57
N SER A 29 20.88 -5.85 7.68
CA SER A 29 22.16 -5.55 8.35
C SER A 29 22.87 -6.82 8.82
N LEU A 30 22.13 -7.78 9.41
CA LEU A 30 22.67 -9.07 9.83
C LEU A 30 23.24 -9.87 8.65
N LEU A 31 22.57 -9.85 7.50
CA LEU A 31 23.00 -10.57 6.29
C LEU A 31 24.20 -9.91 5.58
N THR A 32 24.44 -8.63 5.82
CA THR A 32 25.41 -7.82 5.08
C THR A 32 26.58 -7.33 5.94
N ASN A 33 26.77 -7.93 7.13
CA ASN A 33 27.84 -7.58 8.07
C ASN A 33 27.74 -6.15 8.62
N GLY A 34 26.54 -5.72 9.03
CA GLY A 34 26.35 -4.47 9.75
C GLY A 34 26.25 -3.23 8.87
N THR A 35 25.63 -3.32 7.68
CA THR A 35 25.51 -2.18 6.76
C THR A 35 24.49 -1.14 7.18
N TYR A 36 23.55 -1.47 8.08
CA TYR A 36 22.58 -0.53 8.63
C TYR A 36 22.73 -0.40 10.15
N GLU A 37 22.60 0.84 10.61
CA GLU A 37 22.39 1.18 12.02
C GLU A 37 20.97 1.72 12.15
N VAL A 38 20.06 0.95 12.75
CA VAL A 38 18.65 1.32 12.88
C VAL A 38 18.40 1.89 14.27
N VAL A 39 17.83 3.10 14.34
CA VAL A 39 17.57 3.82 15.59
C VAL A 39 16.09 4.21 15.66
N LEU A 40 15.41 3.79 16.72
CA LEU A 40 14.12 4.35 17.10
C LEU A 40 14.35 5.66 17.87
N ALA A 41 13.81 6.76 17.36
CA ALA A 41 14.04 8.08 17.92
C ALA A 41 12.75 8.86 18.14
N SER A 42 12.72 9.71 19.17
CA SER A 42 11.57 10.57 19.48
C SER A 42 12.03 11.91 20.04
N VAL A 43 11.13 12.90 20.05
CA VAL A 43 11.42 14.22 20.62
C VAL A 43 11.84 14.06 22.09
N GLY A 44 13.08 14.44 22.38
CA GLY A 44 13.69 14.36 23.71
C GLY A 44 13.95 12.93 24.23
N GLY A 45 13.82 11.90 23.39
CA GLY A 45 14.00 10.50 23.82
C GLY A 45 12.86 9.97 24.69
N ARG A 46 11.68 10.59 24.60
CA ARG A 46 10.48 10.14 25.30
C ARG A 46 10.06 8.75 24.80
N PRO A 47 9.55 7.85 25.67
CA PRO A 47 8.99 6.59 25.22
C PRO A 47 7.91 6.80 24.16
N ILE A 48 7.94 5.96 23.13
CA ILE A 48 6.97 5.98 22.03
C ILE A 48 5.79 5.10 22.45
N SER A 49 4.58 5.66 22.55
CA SER A 49 3.36 4.91 22.89
C SER A 49 2.55 4.55 21.64
N THR A 50 1.78 3.47 21.73
CA THR A 50 0.80 3.06 20.72
C THR A 50 -0.61 3.10 21.29
N ALA A 51 -1.61 3.22 20.42
CA ALA A 51 -3.02 3.15 20.82
C ALA A 51 -3.44 1.77 21.39
N THR A 52 -2.57 0.75 21.27
CA THR A 52 -2.80 -0.60 21.78
C THR A 52 -2.16 -0.86 23.15
N GLY A 53 -1.50 0.15 23.74
CA GLY A 53 -0.84 0.04 25.05
C GLY A 53 0.59 -0.53 24.99
N LEU A 54 1.16 -0.74 23.79
CA LEU A 54 2.58 -1.03 23.65
C LEU A 54 3.38 0.27 23.81
N ALA A 55 4.59 0.16 24.36
CA ALA A 55 5.53 1.25 24.46
C ALA A 55 6.93 0.80 24.05
N PHE A 56 7.67 1.69 23.40
CA PHE A 56 9.03 1.46 22.94
C PHE A 56 9.97 2.48 23.56
N VAL A 57 11.15 2.01 23.97
CA VAL A 57 12.24 2.89 24.38
C VAL A 57 12.80 3.56 23.11
N ALA A 58 13.07 4.86 23.21
CA ALA A 58 13.57 5.66 22.09
C ALA A 58 14.82 6.43 22.50
N ALA A 59 15.72 6.59 21.53
CA ALA A 59 16.77 7.60 21.61
C ALA A 59 16.17 9.00 21.38
N PRO A 60 16.85 10.08 21.81
CA PRO A 60 16.51 11.40 21.30
C PRO A 60 16.68 11.45 19.78
N LEU A 61 15.88 12.31 19.13
CA LEU A 61 16.12 12.67 17.73
C LEU A 61 17.59 13.11 17.58
N PRO A 62 18.33 12.54 16.60
CA PRO A 62 19.72 12.91 16.37
C PRO A 62 19.82 14.36 15.87
N ASP A 63 21.02 14.93 15.90
CA ASP A 63 21.26 16.22 15.28
C ASP A 63 20.91 16.11 13.77
N PRO A 64 20.07 16.99 13.19
CA PRO A 64 19.82 17.01 11.75
C PRO A 64 21.09 17.13 10.90
N GLU A 65 22.20 17.61 11.47
CA GLU A 65 23.50 17.68 10.81
C GLU A 65 24.30 16.38 10.82
N ASP A 66 23.91 15.40 11.65
CA ASP A 66 24.52 14.07 11.65
C ASP A 66 24.35 13.36 10.31
N PRO A 67 25.27 12.46 9.92
CA PRO A 67 25.12 11.66 8.71
C PRO A 67 23.97 10.63 8.87
N ILE A 68 22.77 11.03 8.45
CA ILE A 68 21.58 10.18 8.42
C ILE A 68 21.30 9.79 6.97
N ASP A 69 21.19 8.49 6.70
CA ASP A 69 20.96 7.99 5.34
C ASP A 69 19.46 7.96 5.01
N THR A 70 18.65 7.37 5.90
CA THR A 70 17.22 7.16 5.69
C THR A 70 16.45 7.61 6.93
N VAL A 71 15.39 8.40 6.75
CA VAL A 71 14.41 8.73 7.80
C VAL A 71 13.09 8.06 7.47
N ILE A 72 12.48 7.38 8.44
CA ILE A 72 11.16 6.74 8.32
C ILE A 72 10.19 7.44 9.27
N VAL A 73 9.12 7.98 8.72
CA VAL A 73 8.04 8.67 9.41
C VAL A 73 6.78 7.78 9.38
N PRO A 74 6.49 7.04 10.47
CA PRO A 74 5.31 6.20 10.58
C PRO A 74 4.03 7.03 10.72
N GLY A 75 2.88 6.37 10.56
CA GLY A 75 1.57 6.94 10.87
C GLY A 75 1.05 6.51 12.23
N GLY A 76 -0.23 6.70 12.44
CA GLY A 76 -0.91 6.37 13.69
C GLY A 76 -2.03 7.33 14.05
N GLY A 77 -2.72 7.03 15.15
CA GLY A 77 -3.78 7.88 15.68
C GLY A 77 -3.27 9.23 16.19
N GLY A 78 -2.00 9.29 16.61
CA GLY A 78 -1.38 10.53 17.11
C GLY A 78 -0.87 11.50 16.04
N VAL A 79 -1.12 11.24 14.75
CA VAL A 79 -0.59 12.03 13.64
C VAL A 79 -0.95 13.52 13.72
N ASP A 80 -2.17 13.84 14.16
CA ASP A 80 -2.65 15.22 14.28
C ASP A 80 -1.99 16.00 15.43
N ALA A 81 -1.66 15.30 16.52
CA ALA A 81 -0.86 15.88 17.60
C ALA A 81 0.61 16.03 17.16
N ALA A 82 1.16 15.02 16.49
CA ALA A 82 2.54 15.01 16.01
C ALA A 82 2.81 16.15 15.02
N ARG A 83 1.91 16.41 14.07
CA ARG A 83 2.05 17.53 13.12
C ARG A 83 1.95 18.91 13.79
N SER A 84 1.38 18.97 14.99
CA SER A 84 1.27 20.21 15.79
C SER A 84 2.45 20.39 16.75
N ASP A 85 3.35 19.40 16.88
CA ASP A 85 4.56 19.47 17.70
C ASP A 85 5.66 20.19 16.90
N ALA A 86 5.94 21.44 17.29
CA ALA A 86 6.93 22.27 16.61
C ALA A 86 8.33 21.64 16.61
N ALA A 87 8.75 21.00 17.71
CA ALA A 87 10.08 20.41 17.79
C ALA A 87 10.25 19.24 16.82
N LEU A 88 9.20 18.41 16.69
CA LEU A 88 9.19 17.33 15.71
C LEU A 88 9.20 17.87 14.27
N MET A 89 8.32 18.82 13.97
CA MET A 89 8.18 19.36 12.62
C MET A 89 9.41 20.13 12.16
N ASP A 90 10.05 20.88 13.05
CA ASP A 90 11.29 21.59 12.74
C ASP A 90 12.45 20.62 12.48
N TRP A 91 12.51 19.51 13.23
CA TRP A 91 13.47 18.44 12.98
C TRP A 91 13.23 17.77 11.62
N VAL A 92 11.98 17.43 11.29
CA VAL A 92 11.61 16.81 10.00
C VAL A 92 11.99 17.72 8.83
N ARG A 93 11.71 19.03 8.90
CA ARG A 93 12.10 20.00 7.87
C ARG A 93 13.62 20.14 7.74
N SER A 94 14.34 20.10 8.86
CA SER A 94 15.79 20.26 8.88
C SER A 94 16.51 19.06 8.26
N VAL A 95 16.04 17.85 8.57
CA VAL A 95 16.68 16.61 8.14
C VAL A 95 16.34 16.25 6.68
N SER A 96 15.15 16.63 6.19
CA SER A 96 14.67 16.25 4.85
C SER A 96 15.55 16.75 3.71
N GLY A 97 16.23 17.89 3.88
CA GLY A 97 17.15 18.45 2.88
C GLY A 97 18.53 17.80 2.84
N ARG A 98 18.83 16.87 3.76
CA ARG A 98 20.18 16.30 3.96
C ARG A 98 20.23 14.78 3.80
N VAL A 99 19.11 14.10 4.01
CA VAL A 99 19.04 12.64 3.91
C VAL A 99 19.00 12.18 2.46
N ARG A 100 19.56 10.99 2.19
CA ARG A 100 19.41 10.35 0.88
C ARG A 100 17.95 10.03 0.59
N ARG A 101 17.19 9.63 1.61
CA ARG A 101 15.76 9.38 1.47
C ARG A 101 14.96 9.60 2.77
N LEU A 102 13.80 10.25 2.61
CA LEU A 102 12.74 10.30 3.60
C LEU A 102 11.60 9.39 3.14
N VAL A 103 11.08 8.60 4.06
CA VAL A 103 10.06 7.59 3.83
C VAL A 103 8.89 7.87 4.75
N THR A 104 7.68 7.94 4.22
CA THR A 104 6.48 7.97 5.06
C THR A 104 5.72 6.66 4.96
N VAL A 105 5.11 6.24 6.06
CA VAL A 105 4.28 5.04 6.15
C VAL A 105 2.91 5.44 6.72
N CYS A 106 1.83 4.96 6.11
CA CYS A 106 0.45 5.26 6.54
C CYS A 106 0.19 6.78 6.57
N THR A 107 -0.43 7.27 7.65
CA THR A 107 -0.69 8.68 7.89
C THR A 107 0.57 9.50 8.16
N GLY A 108 1.77 8.91 8.22
CA GLY A 108 3.03 9.66 8.28
C GLY A 108 3.20 10.65 7.10
N ALA A 109 2.51 10.39 5.98
CA ALA A 109 2.43 11.30 4.85
C ALA A 109 1.91 12.70 5.23
N PHE A 110 1.07 12.83 6.27
CA PHE A 110 0.56 14.12 6.74
C PHE A 110 1.68 14.99 7.34
N LEU A 111 2.71 14.40 7.97
CA LEU A 111 3.85 15.16 8.48
C LEU A 111 4.72 15.65 7.32
N ALA A 112 4.94 14.82 6.30
CA ALA A 112 5.67 15.26 5.11
C ALA A 112 4.91 16.35 4.32
N ALA A 113 3.58 16.25 4.25
CA ALA A 113 2.71 17.27 3.66
C ALA A 113 2.77 18.59 4.45
N GLU A 114 2.66 18.55 5.78
CA GLU A 114 2.78 19.73 6.66
C GLU A 114 4.18 20.37 6.62
N ALA A 115 5.19 19.59 6.27
CA ALA A 115 6.55 20.08 6.02
C ALA A 115 6.74 20.65 4.60
N GLY A 116 5.72 20.61 3.73
CA GLY A 116 5.78 21.08 2.33
C GLY A 116 6.58 20.18 1.39
N LEU A 117 6.87 18.94 1.81
CA LEU A 117 7.76 18.03 1.07
C LEU A 117 7.05 17.29 -0.09
N LEU A 118 5.72 17.27 -0.08
CA LEU A 118 4.89 16.55 -1.06
C LEU A 118 4.23 17.46 -2.09
N ASP A 119 4.42 18.77 -2.01
CA ASP A 119 3.80 19.73 -2.94
C ASP A 119 4.24 19.43 -4.38
N GLY A 120 3.26 19.26 -5.28
CA GLY A 120 3.47 18.90 -6.68
C GLY A 120 3.91 17.46 -6.93
N CYS A 121 4.00 16.61 -5.89
CA CYS A 121 4.39 15.21 -6.02
C CYS A 121 3.16 14.28 -6.07
N ARG A 122 3.31 13.15 -6.76
CA ARG A 122 2.40 12.01 -6.59
C ARG A 122 2.72 11.30 -5.28
N ALA A 123 1.72 11.04 -4.46
CA ALA A 123 1.90 10.45 -3.13
C ALA A 123 0.80 9.44 -2.80
N THR A 124 1.11 8.47 -1.95
CA THR A 124 0.11 7.58 -1.35
C THR A 124 0.11 7.72 0.17
N THR A 125 -1.01 7.41 0.78
CA THR A 125 -1.17 7.26 2.24
C THR A 125 -2.16 6.13 2.48
N HIS A 126 -2.48 5.82 3.72
CA HIS A 126 -3.50 4.82 4.00
C HIS A 126 -4.83 5.21 3.35
N TRP A 127 -5.43 4.28 2.59
CA TRP A 127 -6.63 4.50 1.78
C TRP A 127 -7.74 5.27 2.53
N ALA A 128 -7.98 4.91 3.80
CA ALA A 128 -9.02 5.52 4.63
C ALA A 128 -8.79 7.01 4.91
N PHE A 129 -7.56 7.50 4.68
CA PHE A 129 -7.13 8.87 4.90
C PHE A 129 -6.72 9.58 3.60
N ALA A 130 -6.76 8.91 2.44
CA ALA A 130 -6.34 9.50 1.17
C ALA A 130 -7.21 10.69 0.77
N GLU A 131 -8.54 10.57 0.87
CA GLU A 131 -9.45 11.69 0.62
C GLU A 131 -9.20 12.87 1.56
N ARG A 132 -8.86 12.57 2.83
CA ARG A 132 -8.51 13.60 3.81
C ARG A 132 -7.21 14.30 3.42
N LEU A 133 -6.17 13.55 3.07
CA LEU A 133 -4.89 14.13 2.65
C LEU A 133 -5.06 15.03 1.42
N ALA A 134 -5.80 14.58 0.41
CA ALA A 134 -6.06 15.33 -0.82
C ALA A 134 -6.83 16.64 -0.55
N ARG A 135 -7.80 16.61 0.36
CA ARG A 135 -8.58 17.79 0.73
C ARG A 135 -7.75 18.79 1.54
N ASP A 136 -6.99 18.29 2.51
CA ASP A 136 -6.22 19.14 3.44
C ASP A 136 -4.98 19.73 2.73
N PHE A 137 -4.45 19.06 1.70
CA PHE A 137 -3.25 19.46 0.94
C PHE A 137 -3.49 19.35 -0.59
N PRO A 138 -4.18 20.32 -1.21
CA PRO A 138 -4.61 20.24 -2.61
C PRO A 138 -3.47 20.33 -3.64
N ALA A 139 -2.24 20.65 -3.22
CA ALA A 139 -1.05 20.65 -4.08
C ALA A 139 -0.47 19.24 -4.32
N ILE A 140 -0.96 18.22 -3.61
CA ILE A 140 -0.47 16.83 -3.71
C ILE A 140 -1.36 16.04 -4.67
N ASP A 141 -0.74 15.31 -5.60
CA ASP A 141 -1.44 14.32 -6.43
C ASP A 141 -1.59 13.01 -5.64
N VAL A 142 -2.64 12.94 -4.82
CA VAL A 142 -2.87 11.78 -3.93
C VAL A 142 -3.47 10.62 -4.71
N ASP A 143 -2.72 9.53 -4.78
CA ASP A 143 -3.14 8.26 -5.36
C ASP A 143 -3.41 7.23 -4.24
N PRO A 144 -4.67 6.85 -3.99
CA PRO A 144 -5.02 5.91 -2.93
C PRO A 144 -4.74 4.45 -3.29
N ASP A 145 -4.41 4.14 -4.54
CA ASP A 145 -4.31 2.75 -4.99
C ASP A 145 -2.99 2.07 -4.62
N PRO A 146 -1.80 2.60 -4.97
CA PRO A 146 -0.54 1.88 -4.77
C PRO A 146 -0.19 1.72 -3.28
N ILE A 147 0.41 0.57 -2.93
CA ILE A 147 0.94 0.33 -1.58
C ILE A 147 2.16 1.19 -1.26
N PHE A 148 2.94 1.59 -2.27
CA PHE A 148 3.96 2.63 -2.12
C PHE A 148 4.29 3.29 -3.46
N VAL A 149 4.75 4.55 -3.39
CA VAL A 149 5.26 5.30 -4.53
C VAL A 149 6.55 6.02 -4.19
N ARG A 150 7.42 6.16 -5.20
CA ARG A 150 8.51 7.14 -5.16
C ARG A 150 7.93 8.50 -5.54
N SER A 151 7.76 9.38 -4.56
CA SER A 151 7.16 10.70 -4.75
C SER A 151 8.14 11.71 -5.34
N SER A 152 9.43 11.60 -5.03
CA SER A 152 10.51 12.40 -5.62
C SER A 152 11.84 11.63 -5.62
N GLU A 153 12.94 12.28 -6.00
CA GLU A 153 14.27 11.66 -5.90
C GLU A 153 14.59 11.17 -4.48
N THR A 154 14.19 11.94 -3.46
CA THR A 154 14.50 11.69 -2.06
C THR A 154 13.29 11.29 -1.22
N LEU A 155 12.07 11.32 -1.75
CA LEU A 155 10.85 11.07 -0.97
C LEU A 155 10.09 9.84 -1.46
N TRP A 156 9.74 8.95 -0.53
CA TRP A 156 8.89 7.79 -0.77
C TRP A 156 7.72 7.79 0.20
N THR A 157 6.56 7.36 -0.27
CA THR A 157 5.33 7.29 0.54
C THR A 157 4.72 5.90 0.42
N ALA A 158 4.22 5.35 1.54
CA ALA A 158 3.58 4.03 1.60
C ALA A 158 2.23 4.09 2.32
N ALA A 159 1.31 3.22 1.88
CA ALA A 159 -0.03 3.05 2.39
C ALA A 159 -0.14 2.75 3.89
N GLY A 160 0.89 2.14 4.49
CA GLY A 160 0.89 1.83 5.91
C GLY A 160 0.72 0.37 6.29
N VAL A 161 0.77 0.13 7.60
CA VAL A 161 0.64 -1.16 8.26
C VAL A 161 1.70 -2.13 7.74
N THR A 162 1.36 -3.01 6.80
CA THR A 162 2.32 -3.95 6.22
C THR A 162 3.02 -3.40 4.97
N ALA A 163 2.49 -2.35 4.32
CA ALA A 163 3.13 -1.77 3.14
C ALA A 163 4.48 -1.11 3.46
N GLY A 164 4.72 -0.74 4.73
CA GLY A 164 6.03 -0.30 5.20
C GLY A 164 7.10 -1.39 5.07
N ILE A 165 6.72 -2.67 5.23
CA ILE A 165 7.61 -3.82 5.05
C ILE A 165 7.97 -3.96 3.56
N ASP A 166 6.97 -3.89 2.67
CA ASP A 166 7.20 -3.99 1.22
C ASP A 166 8.10 -2.88 0.70
N LEU A 167 7.86 -1.64 1.13
CA LEU A 167 8.71 -0.51 0.76
C LEU A 167 10.13 -0.68 1.32
N ALA A 168 10.29 -1.05 2.60
CA ALA A 168 11.60 -1.30 3.18
C ALA A 168 12.38 -2.39 2.43
N LEU A 169 11.72 -3.47 2.00
CA LEU A 169 12.33 -4.51 1.17
C LEU A 169 12.78 -3.98 -0.19
N SER A 170 12.00 -3.07 -0.79
CA SER A 170 12.38 -2.39 -2.03
C SER A 170 13.62 -1.53 -1.84
N LEU A 171 13.70 -0.80 -0.72
CA LEU A 171 14.86 0.03 -0.41
C LEU A 171 16.12 -0.80 -0.12
N VAL A 172 15.97 -1.97 0.50
CA VAL A 172 17.07 -2.94 0.72
C VAL A 172 17.54 -3.53 -0.61
N GLU A 173 16.63 -3.82 -1.53
CA GLU A 173 16.99 -4.29 -2.88
C GLU A 173 17.77 -3.22 -3.65
N ASP A 174 17.31 -1.96 -3.63
CA ASP A 174 18.05 -0.85 -4.27
C ASP A 174 19.47 -0.72 -3.71
N ASP A 175 19.65 -1.05 -2.43
CA ASP A 175 20.88 -0.85 -1.68
C ASP A 175 21.88 -2.02 -1.77
N HIS A 176 21.39 -3.26 -1.90
CA HIS A 176 22.18 -4.50 -1.81
C HIS A 176 21.83 -5.57 -2.85
N GLY A 177 20.90 -5.26 -3.76
CA GLY A 177 20.43 -6.17 -4.79
C GLY A 177 19.34 -7.14 -4.31
N THR A 178 18.74 -7.80 -5.30
CA THR A 178 17.57 -8.67 -5.14
C THR A 178 17.81 -9.84 -4.19
N GLU A 179 19.01 -10.42 -4.17
CA GLU A 179 19.31 -11.60 -3.35
C GLU A 179 19.20 -11.33 -1.84
N VAL A 180 19.71 -10.18 -1.39
CA VAL A 180 19.62 -9.78 0.03
C VAL A 180 18.17 -9.52 0.41
N ALA A 181 17.44 -8.74 -0.39
CA ALA A 181 16.03 -8.45 -0.14
C ALA A 181 15.16 -9.72 -0.10
N GLN A 182 15.37 -10.66 -1.02
CA GLN A 182 14.66 -11.95 -1.01
C GLN A 182 15.01 -12.79 0.21
N THR A 183 16.27 -12.77 0.66
CA THR A 183 16.68 -13.51 1.86
C THR A 183 16.02 -12.93 3.11
N VAL A 184 15.97 -11.60 3.24
CA VAL A 184 15.22 -10.94 4.32
C VAL A 184 13.75 -11.32 4.27
N ALA A 185 13.11 -11.25 3.11
CA ALA A 185 11.70 -11.63 2.97
C ALA A 185 11.44 -13.09 3.38
N ARG A 186 12.36 -14.01 3.05
CA ARG A 186 12.29 -15.42 3.49
C ARG A 186 12.44 -15.57 5.01
N TRP A 187 13.36 -14.84 5.64
CA TRP A 187 13.53 -14.84 7.10
C TRP A 187 12.29 -14.31 7.83
N LEU A 188 11.62 -13.32 7.26
CA LEU A 188 10.36 -12.78 7.76
C LEU A 188 9.13 -13.62 7.35
N VAL A 189 9.33 -14.75 6.66
CA VAL A 189 8.28 -15.68 6.22
C VAL A 189 7.19 -14.99 5.38
N LEU A 190 7.60 -14.04 4.52
CA LEU A 190 6.70 -13.36 3.61
C LEU A 190 6.46 -14.23 2.37
N TYR A 191 5.20 -14.61 2.15
CA TYR A 191 4.81 -15.50 1.06
C TYR A 191 4.99 -14.86 -0.33
N LEU A 192 4.66 -13.58 -0.48
CA LEU A 192 4.91 -12.78 -1.68
C LEU A 192 5.36 -11.38 -1.28
N ARG A 193 6.35 -10.85 -2.00
CA ARG A 193 6.64 -9.41 -2.00
C ARG A 193 5.62 -8.73 -2.90
N ARG A 194 4.96 -7.69 -2.40
CA ARG A 194 4.00 -6.92 -3.18
C ARG A 194 4.74 -5.84 -3.99
N PRO A 195 4.55 -5.76 -5.32
CA PRO A 195 5.09 -4.65 -6.10
C PRO A 195 4.41 -3.33 -5.68
N GLY A 196 5.10 -2.20 -5.81
CA GLY A 196 4.60 -0.89 -5.33
C GLY A 196 3.26 -0.49 -5.94
N GLY A 197 3.02 -0.85 -7.20
CA GLY A 197 1.77 -0.62 -7.92
C GLY A 197 0.60 -1.51 -7.52
N GLN A 198 0.82 -2.52 -6.67
CA GLN A 198 -0.25 -3.35 -6.16
C GLN A 198 -1.21 -2.49 -5.34
N THR A 199 -2.51 -2.75 -5.49
CA THR A 199 -3.52 -2.04 -4.70
C THR A 199 -3.37 -2.32 -3.22
N GLN A 200 -3.57 -1.29 -2.38
CA GLN A 200 -3.70 -1.43 -0.93
C GLN A 200 -4.75 -2.50 -0.57
N PHE A 201 -5.79 -2.59 -1.39
CA PHE A 201 -6.80 -3.62 -1.34
C PHE A 201 -6.39 -4.79 -2.23
N ALA A 202 -5.96 -5.89 -1.62
CA ALA A 202 -6.18 -7.17 -2.27
C ALA A 202 -7.70 -7.37 -2.33
N ALA A 203 -8.22 -7.53 -3.54
CA ALA A 203 -9.64 -7.71 -3.84
C ALA A 203 -10.46 -8.66 -2.93
N PRO A 204 -9.92 -9.65 -2.18
CA PRO A 204 -10.78 -10.51 -1.38
C PRO A 204 -10.84 -10.21 0.12
N VAL A 205 -10.04 -9.32 0.71
CA VAL A 205 -9.94 -9.25 2.20
C VAL A 205 -11.00 -8.36 2.86
N TRP A 206 -11.42 -7.27 2.21
CA TRP A 206 -12.26 -6.23 2.83
C TRP A 206 -13.58 -5.96 2.14
N MET A 207 -13.95 -6.76 1.15
CA MET A 207 -15.30 -6.69 0.61
C MET A 207 -16.30 -7.17 1.66
N PRO A 208 -17.45 -6.50 1.81
CA PRO A 208 -18.58 -7.07 2.54
C PRO A 208 -18.87 -8.44 1.93
N ARG A 209 -18.45 -9.51 2.61
CA ARG A 209 -18.95 -10.84 2.29
C ARG A 209 -20.43 -10.80 2.60
N ALA A 210 -21.23 -11.22 1.63
CA ALA A 210 -22.66 -11.33 1.84
C ALA A 210 -22.92 -12.17 3.11
N LYS A 211 -23.80 -11.64 3.96
CA LYS A 211 -24.16 -12.28 5.22
C LYS A 211 -24.90 -13.58 4.94
N ARG A 212 -25.69 -13.62 3.85
CA ARG A 212 -26.38 -14.83 3.41
C ARG A 212 -25.44 -15.75 2.64
N ASN A 213 -25.36 -17.00 3.11
CA ASN A 213 -24.54 -18.05 2.48
C ASN A 213 -24.80 -18.18 0.97
N VAL A 214 -26.05 -18.08 0.53
CA VAL A 214 -26.41 -18.24 -0.90
C VAL A 214 -25.80 -17.16 -1.80
N ILE A 215 -25.71 -15.91 -1.34
CA ILE A 215 -25.05 -14.83 -2.10
C ILE A 215 -23.54 -14.97 -1.99
N ARG A 216 -23.02 -15.37 -0.82
CA ARG A 216 -21.59 -15.59 -0.62
C ARG A 216 -21.03 -16.69 -1.52
N THR A 217 -21.74 -17.81 -1.67
CA THR A 217 -21.35 -18.89 -2.59
C THR A 217 -21.28 -18.42 -4.04
N VAL A 218 -22.14 -17.47 -4.43
CA VAL A 218 -22.07 -16.86 -5.77
C VAL A 218 -20.84 -15.94 -5.88
N GLN A 219 -20.52 -15.14 -4.88
CA GLN A 219 -19.28 -14.34 -4.85
C GLN A 219 -18.04 -15.22 -4.99
N GLU A 220 -17.96 -16.29 -4.18
CA GLU A 220 -16.86 -17.26 -4.19
C GLU A 220 -16.70 -17.92 -5.57
N ALA A 221 -17.81 -18.27 -6.24
CA ALA A 221 -17.77 -18.84 -7.59
C ALA A 221 -17.27 -17.85 -8.65
N ILE A 222 -17.66 -16.57 -8.54
CA ILE A 222 -17.19 -15.51 -9.45
C ILE A 222 -15.68 -15.28 -9.27
N GLU A 223 -15.23 -15.21 -8.02
CA GLU A 223 -13.82 -14.98 -7.65
C GLU A 223 -12.91 -16.16 -8.01
N ALA A 224 -13.37 -17.39 -7.78
CA ALA A 224 -12.61 -18.60 -8.08
C ALA A 224 -12.39 -18.78 -9.58
N GLN A 225 -13.32 -18.31 -10.42
CA GLN A 225 -13.23 -18.44 -11.87
C GLN A 225 -13.68 -17.15 -12.59
N PRO A 226 -12.86 -16.08 -12.61
CA PRO A 226 -13.24 -14.79 -13.21
C PRO A 226 -13.63 -14.88 -14.69
N GLY A 227 -12.99 -15.79 -15.43
CA GLY A 227 -13.27 -16.08 -16.84
C GLY A 227 -14.57 -16.85 -17.10
N GLY A 228 -15.27 -17.28 -16.06
CA GLY A 228 -16.52 -18.03 -16.16
C GLY A 228 -17.68 -17.25 -16.80
N SER A 229 -18.69 -18.01 -17.25
CA SER A 229 -19.94 -17.45 -17.80
C SER A 229 -20.85 -16.93 -16.67
N HIS A 230 -20.53 -15.76 -16.15
CA HIS A 230 -21.26 -15.12 -15.03
C HIS A 230 -22.48 -14.31 -15.49
N ARG A 231 -23.36 -14.94 -16.28
CA ARG A 231 -24.64 -14.32 -16.69
C ARG A 231 -25.58 -14.25 -15.49
N ILE A 232 -26.33 -13.15 -15.35
CA ILE A 232 -27.26 -12.93 -14.23
C ILE A 232 -28.23 -14.11 -14.04
N ASP A 233 -28.77 -14.66 -15.12
CA ASP A 233 -29.69 -15.81 -15.04
C ASP A 233 -29.02 -17.04 -14.43
N GLY A 234 -27.76 -17.31 -14.77
CA GLY A 234 -26.99 -18.44 -14.21
C GLY A 234 -26.62 -18.23 -12.74
N LEU A 235 -26.20 -17.01 -12.39
CA LEU A 235 -25.90 -16.65 -10.99
C LEU A 235 -27.16 -16.71 -10.12
N ALA A 236 -28.30 -16.25 -10.63
CA ALA A 236 -29.57 -16.32 -9.94
C ALA A 236 -30.05 -17.77 -9.76
N GLN A 237 -29.87 -18.63 -10.77
CA GLN A 237 -30.17 -20.06 -10.68
C GLN A 237 -29.29 -20.74 -9.63
N GLN A 238 -28.00 -20.41 -9.55
CA GLN A 238 -27.09 -20.93 -8.52
C GLN A 238 -27.53 -20.52 -7.11
N ALA A 239 -28.13 -19.33 -6.96
CA ALA A 239 -28.72 -18.88 -5.70
C ALA A 239 -30.16 -19.39 -5.46
N ALA A 240 -30.73 -20.20 -6.35
CA ALA A 240 -32.14 -20.64 -6.33
C ALA A 240 -33.13 -19.47 -6.28
N MET A 241 -32.86 -18.40 -7.04
CA MET A 241 -33.66 -17.17 -7.06
C MET A 241 -34.06 -16.78 -8.48
N SER A 242 -35.11 -15.95 -8.59
CA SER A 242 -35.38 -15.25 -9.84
C SER A 242 -34.32 -14.17 -10.10
N PRO A 243 -34.00 -13.84 -11.36
CA PRO A 243 -32.99 -12.83 -11.71
C PRO A 243 -33.21 -11.47 -11.03
N ARG A 244 -34.47 -11.04 -10.93
CA ARG A 244 -34.85 -9.78 -10.27
C ARG A 244 -34.59 -9.82 -8.76
N HIS A 245 -34.97 -10.90 -8.09
CA HIS A 245 -34.76 -11.04 -6.66
C HIS A 245 -33.28 -11.14 -6.31
N PHE A 246 -32.53 -11.96 -7.07
CA PHE A 246 -31.10 -12.10 -6.94
C PHE A 246 -30.37 -10.76 -7.09
N THR A 247 -30.66 -10.01 -8.15
CA THR A 247 -30.00 -8.72 -8.41
C THR A 247 -30.19 -7.74 -7.26
N ARG A 248 -31.43 -7.60 -6.78
CA ARG A 248 -31.74 -6.73 -5.64
C ARG A 248 -30.99 -7.18 -4.38
N LEU A 249 -31.12 -8.46 -4.02
CA LEU A 249 -30.54 -9.01 -2.80
C LEU A 249 -29.01 -8.96 -2.80
N PHE A 250 -28.39 -9.26 -3.93
CA PHE A 250 -26.95 -9.16 -4.11
C PHE A 250 -26.49 -7.71 -3.93
N THR A 251 -27.17 -6.75 -4.56
CA THR A 251 -26.82 -5.32 -4.45
C THR A 251 -26.97 -4.82 -3.02
N ASP A 252 -28.05 -5.21 -2.32
CA ASP A 252 -28.30 -4.84 -0.94
C ASP A 252 -27.21 -5.37 0.03
N GLU A 253 -26.65 -6.56 -0.24
CA GLU A 253 -25.64 -7.18 0.62
C GLU A 253 -24.20 -6.81 0.25
N VAL A 254 -23.90 -6.68 -1.03
CA VAL A 254 -22.55 -6.50 -1.56
C VAL A 254 -22.24 -5.02 -1.83
N GLY A 255 -23.28 -4.18 -1.96
CA GLY A 255 -23.17 -2.75 -2.22
C GLY A 255 -23.02 -2.37 -3.69
N GLU A 256 -22.89 -3.35 -4.60
CA GLU A 256 -22.82 -3.15 -6.04
C GLU A 256 -23.66 -4.18 -6.81
N ALA A 257 -24.08 -3.83 -8.03
CA ALA A 257 -24.86 -4.75 -8.85
C ALA A 257 -24.02 -5.96 -9.30
N PRO A 258 -24.59 -7.18 -9.46
CA PRO A 258 -23.80 -8.36 -9.80
C PRO A 258 -22.98 -8.24 -11.09
N GLY A 259 -23.49 -7.52 -12.10
CA GLY A 259 -22.74 -7.27 -13.33
C GLY A 259 -21.49 -6.40 -13.09
N GLN A 260 -21.62 -5.38 -12.23
CA GLN A 260 -20.49 -4.54 -11.82
C GLN A 260 -19.48 -5.36 -11.01
N TYR A 261 -19.96 -6.20 -10.10
CA TYR A 261 -19.10 -7.11 -9.34
C TYR A 261 -18.24 -8.01 -10.25
N VAL A 262 -18.87 -8.66 -11.23
CA VAL A 262 -18.18 -9.51 -12.21
C VAL A 262 -17.13 -8.72 -12.99
N GLU A 263 -17.48 -7.54 -13.51
CA GLU A 263 -16.53 -6.69 -14.23
C GLU A 263 -15.33 -6.28 -13.36
N ARG A 264 -15.56 -6.02 -12.06
CA ARG A 264 -14.51 -5.70 -11.11
C ARG A 264 -13.54 -6.87 -10.93
N VAL A 265 -14.08 -8.05 -10.59
CA VAL A 265 -13.31 -9.28 -10.39
C VAL A 265 -12.50 -9.63 -11.65
N ARG A 266 -13.09 -9.47 -12.83
CA ARG A 266 -12.38 -9.68 -14.11
C ARG A 266 -11.25 -8.67 -14.32
N THR A 267 -11.45 -7.41 -13.95
CA THR A 267 -10.44 -6.35 -14.06
C THR A 267 -9.27 -6.62 -13.13
N GLU A 268 -9.54 -7.03 -11.88
CA GLU A 268 -8.51 -7.42 -10.91
C GLU A 268 -7.72 -8.66 -11.38
N ALA A 269 -8.41 -9.67 -11.91
CA ALA A 269 -7.75 -10.84 -12.50
C ALA A 269 -6.86 -10.48 -13.70
N ALA A 270 -7.29 -9.51 -14.51
CA ALA A 270 -6.50 -9.02 -15.63
C ALA A 270 -5.28 -8.20 -15.18
N ARG A 271 -5.42 -7.35 -14.15
CA ARG A 271 -4.28 -6.63 -13.53
C ARG A 271 -3.20 -7.60 -13.10
N ARG A 272 -3.60 -8.62 -12.33
CA ARG A 272 -2.69 -9.69 -11.87
C ARG A 272 -1.94 -10.34 -13.03
N GLN A 273 -2.64 -10.71 -14.12
CA GLN A 273 -1.96 -11.31 -15.28
C GLN A 273 -1.09 -10.34 -16.08
N LEU A 274 -1.42 -9.06 -16.10
CA LEU A 274 -0.58 -8.05 -16.73
C LEU A 274 0.74 -7.85 -15.98
N GLU A 275 0.72 -8.00 -14.65
CA GLU A 275 1.88 -7.92 -13.74
C GLU A 275 2.71 -9.21 -13.71
N GLU A 276 2.05 -10.38 -13.64
CA GLU A 276 2.72 -11.66 -13.38
C GLU A 276 3.15 -12.39 -14.66
N THR A 277 2.68 -11.97 -15.84
CA THR A 277 2.91 -12.69 -17.11
C THR A 277 3.23 -11.78 -18.29
N ASN A 278 3.95 -12.34 -19.26
CA ASN A 278 4.22 -11.71 -20.56
C ASN A 278 3.14 -12.02 -21.62
N ASP A 279 1.99 -12.58 -21.22
CA ASP A 279 0.91 -12.96 -22.15
C ASP A 279 0.34 -11.74 -22.89
N THR A 280 -0.10 -11.92 -24.14
CA THR A 280 -0.71 -10.82 -24.90
C THR A 280 -2.00 -10.33 -24.25
N VAL A 281 -2.36 -9.05 -24.43
CA VAL A 281 -3.63 -8.49 -23.94
C VAL A 281 -4.83 -9.26 -24.49
N VAL A 282 -4.73 -9.80 -25.72
CA VAL A 282 -5.75 -10.67 -26.32
C VAL A 282 -5.93 -11.96 -25.52
N ALA A 283 -4.84 -12.63 -25.14
CA ALA A 283 -4.89 -13.85 -24.35
C ALA A 283 -5.45 -13.60 -22.95
N ILE A 284 -5.03 -12.51 -22.30
CA ILE A 284 -5.53 -12.11 -20.97
C ILE A 284 -7.02 -11.79 -21.04
N ALA A 285 -7.47 -11.04 -22.04
CA ALA A 285 -8.87 -10.70 -22.21
C ALA A 285 -9.77 -11.94 -22.35
N ALA A 286 -9.30 -12.95 -23.09
CA ALA A 286 -10.01 -14.22 -23.21
C ALA A 286 -10.05 -14.97 -21.88
N ARG A 287 -8.91 -15.10 -21.19
CA ARG A 287 -8.80 -15.86 -19.92
C ARG A 287 -9.59 -15.22 -18.78
N CYS A 288 -9.65 -13.89 -18.75
CA CYS A 288 -10.41 -13.12 -17.75
C CYS A 288 -11.89 -12.92 -18.13
N GLY A 289 -12.37 -13.49 -19.23
CA GLY A 289 -13.80 -13.47 -19.57
C GLY A 289 -14.32 -12.14 -20.14
N PHE A 290 -13.44 -11.27 -20.64
CA PHE A 290 -13.85 -10.06 -21.37
C PHE A 290 -14.28 -10.35 -22.80
N GLY A 291 -13.91 -11.52 -23.34
CA GLY A 291 -14.19 -11.95 -24.71
C GLY A 291 -13.25 -11.32 -25.74
N THR A 292 -13.09 -10.00 -25.72
CA THR A 292 -12.19 -9.28 -26.64
C THR A 292 -11.25 -8.33 -25.91
N ALA A 293 -10.08 -8.07 -26.51
CA ALA A 293 -9.12 -7.09 -26.01
C ALA A 293 -9.71 -5.67 -25.93
N GLU A 294 -10.62 -5.31 -26.84
CA GLU A 294 -11.28 -4.00 -26.84
C GLU A 294 -12.28 -3.86 -25.67
N THR A 295 -13.05 -4.92 -25.38
CA THR A 295 -13.94 -4.95 -24.20
C THR A 295 -13.13 -4.85 -22.91
N MET A 296 -12.00 -5.56 -22.84
CA MET A 296 -11.07 -5.46 -21.71
C MET A 296 -10.53 -4.04 -21.58
N ARG A 297 -9.97 -3.47 -22.66
CA ARG A 297 -9.39 -2.12 -22.68
C ARG A 297 -10.38 -1.07 -22.16
N ARG A 298 -11.62 -1.09 -22.66
CA ARG A 298 -12.67 -0.14 -22.23
C ARG A 298 -13.02 -0.28 -20.74
N ASN A 299 -13.18 -1.52 -20.27
CA ASN A 299 -13.44 -1.79 -18.85
C ASN A 299 -12.28 -1.35 -17.96
N PHE A 300 -11.06 -1.65 -18.41
CA PHE A 300 -9.84 -1.35 -17.70
C PHE A 300 -9.62 0.16 -17.59
N ILE A 301 -9.77 0.92 -18.69
CA ILE A 301 -9.69 2.39 -18.64
C ILE A 301 -10.77 2.96 -17.71
N ARG A 302 -12.01 2.46 -17.79
CA ARG A 302 -13.10 2.95 -16.94
C ARG A 302 -12.85 2.72 -15.44
N ARG A 303 -12.18 1.63 -15.08
CA ARG A 303 -11.97 1.21 -13.67
C ARG A 303 -10.61 1.57 -13.10
N VAL A 304 -9.58 1.63 -13.94
CA VAL A 304 -8.16 1.79 -13.57
C VAL A 304 -7.60 3.12 -14.11
N GLY A 305 -8.33 3.84 -14.96
CA GLY A 305 -7.93 5.15 -15.49
C GLY A 305 -6.93 5.11 -16.66
N ILE A 306 -6.23 3.99 -16.87
CA ILE A 306 -5.23 3.81 -17.93
C ILE A 306 -5.50 2.56 -18.78
N SER A 307 -4.87 2.46 -19.94
CA SER A 307 -5.01 1.26 -20.80
C SER A 307 -4.20 0.07 -20.26
N PRO A 308 -4.58 -1.19 -20.59
CA PRO A 308 -3.81 -2.38 -20.18
C PRO A 308 -2.32 -2.33 -20.57
N ASP A 309 -2.01 -1.78 -21.75
CA ASP A 309 -0.63 -1.66 -22.22
C ASP A 309 0.18 -0.63 -21.40
N GLN A 310 -0.45 0.49 -21.04
CA GLN A 310 0.15 1.50 -20.17
C GLN A 310 0.35 0.96 -18.76
N TYR A 311 -0.64 0.23 -18.25
CA TYR A 311 -0.57 -0.42 -16.95
C TYR A 311 0.60 -1.40 -16.89
N ARG A 312 0.73 -2.28 -17.89
CA ARG A 312 1.86 -3.21 -17.97
C ARG A 312 3.20 -2.49 -17.98
N LYS A 313 3.36 -1.43 -18.78
CA LYS A 313 4.62 -0.68 -18.82
C LYS A 313 5.00 -0.04 -17.48
N ALA A 314 4.02 0.27 -16.64
CA ALA A 314 4.24 0.91 -15.36
C ALA A 314 4.49 -0.09 -14.22
N PHE A 315 4.02 -1.34 -14.35
CA PHE A 315 3.90 -2.27 -13.22
C PHE A 315 4.35 -3.72 -13.49
N ALA A 316 4.75 -4.08 -14.71
CA ALA A 316 5.31 -5.39 -15.04
C ALA A 316 6.83 -5.39 -15.13
#